data_AF-A0A7C9RJ44-F1
#
_entry.id   AF-A0A7C9RJ44-F1
#
_cell.length_a   1.000
_cell.length_b   1.000
_cell.length_c   1.000
_cell.angle_alpha   90.00
_cell.angle_beta   90.00
_cell.angle_gamma   90.00
#
_symmetry.space_group_name_H-M   'P 1'
#
loop_
_entity.id
_entity.type
_entity.pdbx_description
1 polymer ?
#
loop_
_entity_poly.entity_id
_entity_poly.type
_entity_poly.pdbx_seq_one_letter_code
_entity_poly.pdbx_strand_id
1 'polypeptide(L)'
;MPPAGFASRTLSLVDVARGAVWRRLYQNRFPNALGYGFSPSRFSDPETTLVFPERFGVVYFGNSIKVCFVEAILRDRGVARTHTFPIDLVTRHALHAQRRRDVLVNRQR
;
A
#
# COMPACT_ATOMS: atom_id res chain seq x y z
N MET A 1 5.98 20.47 -3.88
CA MET A 1 5.64 20.40 -5.31
C MET A 1 6.10 19.07 -5.88
N PRO A 2 5.39 18.48 -6.86
CA PRO A 2 5.86 17.30 -7.56
C PRO A 2 7.22 17.56 -8.25
N PRO A 3 8.06 16.53 -8.43
CA PRO A 3 9.38 16.69 -9.04
C PRO A 3 9.28 17.15 -10.50
N ALA A 4 10.34 17.81 -10.98
CA ALA A 4 10.44 18.26 -12.38
C ALA A 4 10.18 17.08 -13.35
N GLY A 5 9.33 17.31 -14.36
CA GLY A 5 8.94 16.30 -15.33
C GLY A 5 7.87 15.31 -14.85
N PHE A 6 7.23 15.52 -13.70
CA PHE A 6 6.12 14.66 -13.25
C PHE A 6 5.00 14.56 -14.28
N ALA A 7 4.58 15.70 -14.86
CA ALA A 7 3.52 15.76 -15.85
C ALA A 7 3.86 15.08 -17.19
N SER A 8 5.16 14.91 -17.50
CA SER A 8 5.61 14.26 -18.74
C SER A 8 5.89 12.77 -18.58
N ARG A 9 5.75 12.20 -17.36
CA ARG A 9 5.90 10.76 -17.15
C ARG A 9 4.71 10.01 -17.72
N THR A 10 4.99 8.99 -18.52
CA THR A 10 3.97 8.06 -19.02
C THR A 10 3.29 7.37 -17.85
N LEU A 11 1.97 7.46 -17.81
CA LEU A 11 1.15 6.73 -16.85
C LEU A 11 1.25 5.23 -17.18
N SER A 12 1.80 4.45 -16.26
CA SER A 12 1.78 2.99 -16.37
C SER A 12 0.44 2.48 -15.85
N LEU A 13 -0.42 2.08 -16.77
CA LEU A 13 -1.67 1.40 -16.48
C LEU A 13 -1.45 -0.10 -16.51
N VAL A 14 -2.13 -0.82 -15.62
CA VAL A 14 -2.16 -2.28 -15.59
C VAL A 14 -3.61 -2.70 -15.67
N ASP A 15 -3.94 -3.42 -16.74
CA ASP A 15 -5.23 -4.08 -16.84
C ASP A 15 -5.21 -5.35 -16.00
N VAL A 16 -6.20 -5.46 -15.13
CA VAL A 16 -6.37 -6.63 -14.25
C VAL A 16 -7.39 -7.56 -14.88
N ALA A 17 -6.97 -8.79 -15.16
CA ALA A 17 -7.86 -9.81 -15.69
C ALA A 17 -9.07 -10.03 -14.78
N ARG A 18 -10.25 -10.21 -15.38
CA ARG A 18 -11.46 -10.59 -14.66
C ARG A 18 -11.20 -11.89 -13.90
N GLY A 19 -11.57 -11.92 -12.62
CA GLY A 19 -11.32 -13.08 -11.73
C GLY A 19 -9.95 -13.06 -11.04
N ALA A 20 -9.07 -12.10 -11.33
CA ALA A 20 -7.86 -11.92 -10.54
C ALA A 20 -8.20 -11.57 -9.09
N VAL A 21 -7.57 -12.29 -8.15
CA VAL A 21 -7.86 -12.12 -6.71
C VAL A 21 -6.92 -11.09 -6.11
N TRP A 22 -7.51 -9.95 -5.75
CA TRP A 22 -6.86 -8.88 -5.00
C TRP A 22 -7.39 -8.85 -3.58
N ARG A 23 -6.53 -8.48 -2.63
CA ARG A 23 -6.83 -8.55 -1.19
C ARG A 23 -6.59 -7.19 -0.53
N ARG A 24 -7.30 -6.94 0.55
CA ARG A 24 -7.14 -5.75 1.40
C ARG A 24 -7.12 -6.19 2.86
N LEU A 25 -6.19 -5.66 3.64
CA LEU A 25 -6.22 -5.76 5.10
C LEU A 25 -6.72 -4.45 5.69
N TYR A 26 -7.78 -4.52 6.48
CA TYR A 26 -8.40 -3.39 7.15
C TYR A 26 -8.84 -3.79 8.56
N GLN A 27 -9.02 -2.80 9.42
CA GLN A 27 -9.42 -3.02 10.81
C GLN A 27 -10.94 -3.19 10.89
N ASN A 28 -11.41 -4.09 11.76
CA ASN A 28 -12.83 -4.44 11.90
C ASN A 28 -13.73 -3.23 12.23
N ARG A 29 -13.18 -2.17 12.83
CA ARG A 29 -13.93 -0.92 13.07
C ARG A 29 -14.39 -0.20 11.80
N PHE A 30 -13.90 -0.60 10.63
CA PHE A 30 -14.31 -0.06 9.34
C PHE A 30 -15.27 -1.05 8.66
N PRO A 31 -16.60 -0.83 8.70
CA PRO A 31 -17.59 -1.81 8.25
C PRO A 31 -17.64 -1.97 6.73
N ASN A 32 -17.27 -0.93 5.98
CA ASN A 32 -17.23 -0.98 4.52
C ASN A 32 -15.82 -1.36 4.03
N ALA A 33 -15.67 -2.59 3.56
CA ALA A 33 -14.41 -3.12 3.02
C ALA A 33 -13.91 -2.39 1.75
N LEU A 34 -14.81 -1.71 1.02
CA LEU A 34 -14.49 -0.88 -0.14
C LEU A 34 -14.58 0.63 0.18
N GLY A 35 -14.87 0.96 1.43
CA GLY A 35 -14.90 2.33 1.91
C GLY A 35 -13.54 2.98 1.73
N TYR A 36 -13.56 4.18 1.16
CA TYR A 36 -12.45 5.11 1.12
C TYR A 36 -12.82 6.37 1.88
N GLY A 37 -11.80 7.11 2.30
CA GLY A 37 -11.98 8.34 3.04
C GLY A 37 -10.67 9.09 3.14
N PHE A 38 -10.74 10.20 3.86
CA PHE A 38 -9.63 11.11 4.06
C PHE A 38 -8.65 10.56 5.11
N SER A 39 -7.74 9.70 4.66
CA SER A 39 -6.60 9.24 5.45
C SER A 39 -5.31 9.88 4.95
N PRO A 40 -4.35 10.16 5.85
CA PRO A 40 -2.95 10.32 5.45
C PRO A 40 -2.56 9.08 4.66
N SER A 41 -2.22 9.27 3.40
CA SER A 41 -1.92 8.20 2.46
C SER A 41 -1.00 8.77 1.40
N ARG A 42 0.02 7.99 1.05
CA ARG A 42 1.05 8.33 0.06
C ARG A 42 0.50 8.62 -1.34
N PHE A 43 -0.73 8.19 -1.63
CA PHE A 43 -1.38 8.38 -2.92
C PHE A 43 -2.75 9.07 -2.82
N SER A 44 -3.18 9.46 -1.62
CA SER A 44 -4.36 10.32 -1.51
C SER A 44 -4.03 11.73 -1.96
N ASP A 45 -5.06 12.53 -2.22
CA ASP A 45 -4.89 13.94 -2.53
C ASP A 45 -4.02 14.63 -1.46
N PRO A 46 -2.87 15.21 -1.86
CA PRO A 46 -1.99 15.94 -0.94
C PRO A 46 -2.65 17.22 -0.44
N GLU A 47 -3.64 17.76 -1.16
CA GLU A 47 -4.40 18.92 -0.71
C GLU A 47 -5.38 18.50 0.38
N THR A 48 -5.11 18.96 1.61
CA THR A 48 -5.91 18.63 2.78
C THR A 48 -7.03 19.64 3.03
N THR A 49 -7.05 20.77 2.31
CA THR A 49 -8.10 21.78 2.42
C THR A 49 -9.36 21.46 1.60
N LEU A 50 -9.27 20.57 0.61
CA LEU A 50 -10.41 20.10 -0.17
C LEU A 50 -11.32 19.17 0.66
N VAL A 51 -12.63 19.31 0.47
CA VAL A 51 -13.65 18.45 1.09
C VAL A 51 -14.18 17.43 0.07
N PHE A 52 -15.06 16.54 0.50
CA PHE A 52 -15.76 15.67 -0.43
C PHE A 52 -16.80 16.49 -1.21
N PRO A 53 -16.96 16.31 -2.54
CA PRO A 53 -16.34 15.29 -3.40
C PRO A 53 -15.05 15.72 -4.11
N GLU A 54 -14.59 16.96 -3.95
CA GLU A 54 -13.45 17.52 -4.69
C GLU A 54 -12.14 16.78 -4.37
N ARG A 55 -12.06 16.20 -3.18
CA ARG A 55 -10.90 15.44 -2.72
C ARG A 55 -11.04 13.95 -3.02
N PHE A 56 -10.06 13.39 -3.73
CA PHE A 56 -10.06 11.95 -4.04
C PHE A 56 -9.38 11.12 -2.93
N GLY A 57 -9.96 9.95 -2.66
CA GLY A 57 -9.39 8.93 -1.78
C GLY A 57 -8.87 7.73 -2.56
N VAL A 58 -8.07 6.88 -1.91
CA VAL A 58 -7.55 5.65 -2.51
C VAL A 58 -7.89 4.42 -1.69
N VAL A 59 -8.09 3.29 -2.38
CA VAL A 59 -8.18 1.96 -1.77
C VAL A 59 -6.97 1.14 -2.18
N TYR A 60 -6.23 0.65 -1.18
CA TYR A 60 -5.05 -0.17 -1.40
C TYR A 60 -5.41 -1.64 -1.50
N PHE A 61 -4.98 -2.28 -2.59
CA PHE A 61 -5.05 -3.71 -2.79
C PHE A 61 -3.66 -4.31 -3.00
N GLY A 62 -3.46 -5.53 -2.49
CA GLY A 62 -2.29 -6.35 -2.78
C GLY A 62 -2.68 -7.60 -3.56
N ASN A 63 -1.81 -8.02 -4.47
CA ASN A 63 -1.97 -9.28 -5.22
C ASN A 63 -1.80 -10.53 -4.33
N SER A 64 -1.34 -10.37 -3.09
CA SER A 64 -1.19 -11.45 -2.11
C SER A 64 -1.40 -10.94 -0.68
N ILE A 65 -1.71 -11.85 0.24
CA ILE A 65 -1.84 -11.53 1.67
C ILE A 65 -0.52 -11.02 2.26
N LYS A 66 0.62 -11.56 1.81
CA LYS A 66 1.96 -11.13 2.24
C LYS A 66 2.22 -9.66 1.91
N VAL A 67 1.85 -9.22 0.69
CA VAL A 67 1.96 -7.81 0.28
C VAL A 67 1.07 -6.93 1.16
N CYS A 68 -0.20 -7.33 1.35
CA CYS A 68 -1.13 -6.58 2.20
C CYS A 68 -0.61 -6.41 3.62
N PHE A 69 -0.01 -7.47 4.18
CA PHE A 69 0.51 -7.49 5.54
C PHE A 69 1.70 -6.56 5.72
N VAL A 70 2.68 -6.61 4.81
CA VAL A 70 3.84 -5.71 4.83
C VAL A 70 3.42 -4.25 4.64
N GLU A 71 2.53 -3.96 3.69
CA GLU A 71 2.03 -2.59 3.47
C GLU A 71 1.24 -2.08 4.68
N ALA A 72 0.48 -2.93 5.38
CA ALA A 72 -0.21 -2.53 6.60
C ALA A 72 0.76 -2.15 7.72
N ILE A 73 1.87 -2.87 7.89
CA ILE A 73 2.93 -2.52 8.84
C ILE A 73 3.60 -1.20 8.44
N LEU A 74 3.91 -1.02 7.15
CA LEU A 74 4.55 0.21 6.65
C LEU A 74 3.64 1.43 6.81
N ARG A 75 2.36 1.30 6.46
CA ARG A 75 1.33 2.33 6.66
C ARG A 75 1.28 2.75 8.11
N ASP A 76 1.14 1.79 9.02
CA ASP A 76 0.98 2.07 10.44
C ASP A 76 2.21 2.79 11.00
N ARG A 77 3.43 2.41 10.60
CA ARG A 77 4.64 3.17 10.95
C ARG A 77 4.67 4.58 10.38
N GLY A 78 4.25 4.76 9.12
CA GLY A 78 4.18 6.08 8.48
C GLY A 78 3.28 7.06 9.23
N VAL A 79 2.34 6.55 10.03
CA VAL A 79 1.45 7.35 10.90
C VAL A 79 1.74 7.13 12.40
N ALA A 80 2.95 6.67 12.75
CA ALA A 80 3.41 6.41 14.12
C ALA A 80 2.53 5.45 14.96
N ARG A 81 1.80 4.53 14.32
CA ARG A 81 1.08 3.43 14.97
C ARG A 81 1.99 2.20 15.07
N THR A 82 2.43 1.89 16.29
CA THR A 82 3.42 0.83 16.55
C THR A 82 2.83 -0.47 17.11
N HIS A 83 1.57 -0.49 17.52
CA HIS A 83 0.98 -1.61 18.28
C HIS A 83 -0.03 -2.47 17.51
N THR A 84 -0.27 -2.19 16.22
CA THR A 84 -1.26 -2.96 15.44
C THR A 84 -0.83 -4.40 15.17
N PHE A 85 0.48 -4.65 15.07
CA PHE A 85 1.03 -5.98 14.78
C PHE A 85 2.07 -6.36 15.85
N PRO A 86 1.98 -7.55 16.46
CA PRO A 86 2.94 -8.04 17.45
C PRO A 86 4.21 -8.55 16.75
N ILE A 87 4.89 -7.69 15.98
CA ILE A 87 6.12 -8.03 15.25
C ILE A 87 7.25 -7.08 15.64
N ASP A 88 8.21 -7.65 16.38
CA ASP A 88 9.43 -6.98 16.79
C ASP A 88 10.36 -6.62 15.60
N LEU A 89 11.30 -5.68 15.82
CA LEU A 89 12.33 -5.27 14.85
C LEU A 89 13.27 -6.42 14.45
N VAL A 90 13.52 -7.38 15.32
CA VAL A 90 14.48 -8.47 15.06
C VAL A 90 13.98 -9.48 14.01
N THR A 91 12.68 -9.77 13.97
CA THR A 91 12.07 -10.63 12.91
C THR A 91 12.18 -9.99 11.50
N ARG A 92 12.47 -8.68 11.40
CA ARG A 92 12.48 -7.91 10.14
C ARG A 92 13.67 -8.22 9.23
N HIS A 93 14.86 -8.49 9.79
CA HIS A 93 16.05 -8.81 8.99
C HIS A 93 15.91 -10.16 8.26
N ALA A 94 15.25 -11.13 8.89
CA ALA A 94 15.00 -12.45 8.29
C ALA A 94 14.09 -12.36 7.05
N LEU A 95 13.01 -11.56 7.11
CA LEU A 95 12.08 -11.41 5.98
C LEU A 95 12.66 -10.61 4.80
N HIS A 96 13.48 -9.58 5.09
CA HIS A 96 14.18 -8.83 4.04
C HIS A 96 15.28 -9.64 3.35
N ALA A 97 15.98 -10.51 4.09
CA ALA A 97 16.97 -11.43 3.51
C ALA A 97 16.31 -12.46 2.58
N GLN A 98 15.13 -12.99 2.96
CA GLN A 98 14.35 -13.91 2.12
C GLN A 98 13.92 -13.26 0.80
N ARG A 99 13.43 -12.01 0.85
CA ARG A 99 12.95 -11.27 -0.33
C ARG A 99 14.06 -10.97 -1.35
N ARG A 100 15.31 -10.78 -0.90
CA ARG A 100 16.46 -10.59 -1.81
C ARG A 100 16.88 -11.88 -2.52
N ARG A 101 16.75 -13.04 -1.85
CA ARG A 101 17.04 -14.34 -2.47
C ARG A 101 15.99 -14.73 -3.52
N ASP A 102 14.71 -14.53 -3.23
CA ASP A 102 13.63 -14.93 -4.14
C ASP A 102 13.62 -14.12 -5.45
N VAL A 103 13.99 -12.83 -5.40
CA VAL A 103 14.10 -11.97 -6.59
C VAL A 103 15.30 -12.33 -7.47
N LEU A 104 16.41 -12.81 -6.88
CA LEU A 104 17.59 -13.26 -7.62
C LEU A 104 17.36 -14.61 -8.30
N VAL A 105 16.64 -15.53 -7.66
CA VAL A 105 16.30 -16.85 -8.25
C VAL A 105 15.35 -16.70 -9.45
N ASN A 106 14.44 -15.73 -9.41
CA ASN A 106 13.46 -15.52 -10.50
C ASN A 106 14.01 -14.68 -11.69
N ARG A 107 15.27 -14.24 -11.64
CA ARG A 107 15.97 -13.57 -12.77
C ARG A 107 16.92 -14.51 -13.54
N GLN A 108 17.03 -15.76 -13.10
CA GLN A 108 17.94 -16.77 -13.67
C GLN A 108 17.16 -17.91 -14.37
N ARG A 109 15.87 -17.70 -14.68
CA ARG A 109 15.03 -18.61 -15.45
C ARG A 109 14.38 -17.88 -16.61
#